data_AF-A0A0W0GFG0-F1
#
_entry.id   AF-A0A0W0GFG0-F1
#
_cell.length_a   1.000
_cell.length_b   1.000
_cell.length_c   1.000
_cell.angle_alpha   90.00
_cell.angle_beta   90.00
_cell.angle_gamma   90.00
#
_symmetry.space_group_name_H-M   'P 1'
#
loop_
_entity.id
_entity.type
_entity.pdbx_description
1 polymer ?
#
loop_
_entity_poly.entity_id
_entity_poly.type
_entity_poly.pdbx_seq_one_letter_code
_entity_poly.pdbx_strand_id
1 'polypeptide(L)'
;MSADTSSSTQQSTDSYKTMEEYPASTIPDLSGHTYPWLTRTWNNPEVLKVMSLDMLIVEFPAKIPEPPLPIHKPGKSATLHSAHMKVASALWSQLEADWLATLEAQEEQLADWK
;
A
#
# COMPACT_ATOMS: atom_id res chain seq x y z
N MET A 1 -39.49 54.86 -22.03
CA MET A 1 -38.24 54.06 -22.11
C MET A 1 -37.16 54.79 -21.32
N SER A 2 -36.43 54.05 -20.47
CA SER A 2 -35.26 54.40 -19.63
C SER A 2 -35.52 55.32 -18.42
N ALA A 3 -35.62 54.88 -17.16
CA ALA A 3 -34.91 53.90 -16.31
C ALA A 3 -33.94 54.61 -15.34
N ASP A 4 -34.42 54.76 -14.10
CA ASP A 4 -33.65 55.13 -12.93
C ASP A 4 -32.54 54.11 -12.69
N THR A 5 -31.29 54.58 -12.58
CA THR A 5 -30.18 53.74 -12.11
C THR A 5 -29.81 54.19 -10.71
N SER A 6 -30.56 53.69 -9.72
CA SER A 6 -30.20 53.75 -8.31
C SER A 6 -29.04 52.77 -8.08
N SER A 7 -27.84 53.32 -7.89
CA SER A 7 -26.63 52.54 -7.58
C SER A 7 -26.68 52.10 -6.11
N SER A 8 -27.31 50.96 -5.86
CA SER A 8 -27.24 50.28 -4.57
C SER A 8 -25.92 49.53 -4.49
N THR A 9 -24.95 50.10 -3.78
CA THR A 9 -23.72 49.39 -3.42
C THR A 9 -24.08 48.38 -2.34
N GLN A 10 -24.42 47.15 -2.73
CA GLN A 10 -24.52 46.05 -1.79
C GLN A 10 -23.11 45.68 -1.32
N GLN A 11 -22.71 46.19 -0.16
CA GLN A 11 -21.63 45.58 0.61
C GLN A 11 -22.11 44.21 1.07
N SER A 12 -21.68 43.16 0.36
CA SER A 12 -21.79 41.78 0.85
C SER A 12 -20.90 41.67 2.06
N THR A 13 -21.48 41.90 3.24
CA THR A 13 -20.88 41.49 4.50
C THR A 13 -21.18 40.00 4.62
N ASP A 14 -20.49 39.18 3.82
CA ASP A 14 -20.38 37.76 4.09
C ASP A 14 -19.56 37.63 5.37
N SER A 15 -20.28 37.79 6.48
CA SER A 15 -19.85 37.44 7.82
C SER A 15 -19.46 35.98 7.76
N TYR A 16 -18.17 35.72 7.62
CA TYR A 16 -17.61 34.39 7.79
C TYR A 16 -18.10 33.92 9.16
N LYS A 17 -18.98 32.92 9.18
CA LYS A 17 -19.42 32.31 10.43
C LYS A 17 -18.15 31.89 11.16
N THR A 18 -17.93 32.49 12.32
CA THR A 18 -16.96 32.01 13.30
C THR A 18 -17.16 30.51 13.44
N MET A 19 -16.07 29.77 13.22
CA MET A 19 -15.95 28.33 13.34
C MET A 19 -16.88 27.81 14.44
N GLU A 20 -17.98 27.15 14.06
CA GLU A 20 -18.79 26.43 15.04
C GLU A 20 -17.81 25.48 15.74
N GLU A 21 -17.58 25.74 17.03
CA GLU A 21 -16.84 24.85 17.92
C GLU A 21 -17.58 23.51 17.90
N TYR A 22 -17.16 22.63 17.00
CA TYR A 22 -17.49 21.23 17.11
C TYR A 22 -17.03 20.80 18.50
N PRO A 23 -17.91 20.22 19.34
CA PRO A 23 -17.48 19.66 20.61
C PRO A 23 -16.36 18.68 20.28
N ALA A 24 -15.19 18.89 20.90
CA ALA A 24 -14.06 18.00 20.76
C ALA A 24 -14.53 16.59 21.11
N SER A 25 -14.77 15.78 20.08
CA SER A 25 -15.16 14.39 20.29
C SER A 25 -13.97 13.71 20.94
N THR A 26 -14.14 13.29 22.19
CA THR A 26 -13.18 12.40 22.84
C THR A 26 -13.04 11.18 21.95
N ILE A 27 -11.87 11.03 21.34
CA ILE A 27 -11.53 9.85 20.55
C ILE A 27 -11.68 8.67 21.51
N PRO A 28 -12.58 7.71 21.23
CA PRO A 28 -12.74 6.56 22.10
C PRO A 28 -11.39 5.87 22.23
N ASP A 29 -11.01 5.57 23.47
CA ASP A 29 -9.75 4.90 23.76
C ASP A 29 -9.76 3.50 23.14
N LEU A 30 -9.11 3.39 21.98
CA LEU A 30 -8.96 2.15 21.22
C LEU A 30 -8.00 1.16 21.90
N SER A 31 -7.37 1.53 23.03
CA SER A 31 -6.36 0.71 23.72
C SER A 31 -6.87 -0.64 24.22
N GLY A 32 -8.19 -0.84 24.30
CA GLY A 32 -8.83 -2.08 24.77
C GLY A 32 -9.50 -2.93 23.68
N HIS A 33 -9.46 -2.50 22.42
CA HIS A 33 -10.14 -3.24 21.35
C HIS A 33 -9.17 -4.22 20.69
N THR A 34 -9.29 -5.50 21.02
CA THR A 34 -8.82 -6.57 20.15
C THR A 34 -9.59 -6.45 18.85
N TYR A 35 -8.94 -5.94 17.80
CA TYR A 35 -9.50 -5.96 16.45
C TYR A 35 -10.05 -7.36 16.18
N PRO A 36 -11.30 -7.51 15.73
CA PRO A 36 -11.82 -8.82 15.36
C PRO A 36 -10.82 -9.44 14.40
N TRP A 37 -10.26 -10.57 14.81
CA TRP A 37 -9.28 -11.31 14.06
C TRP A 37 -9.81 -11.44 12.62
N LEU A 38 -9.02 -10.99 11.65
CA LEU A 38 -9.41 -11.00 10.24
C LEU A 38 -9.40 -12.46 9.72
N THR A 39 -10.35 -13.27 10.17
CA THR A 39 -10.47 -14.70 9.81
C THR A 39 -11.11 -14.92 8.44
N ARG A 40 -11.47 -13.86 7.73
CA ARG A 40 -12.00 -13.97 6.37
C ARG A 40 -10.85 -13.97 5.38
N THR A 41 -10.31 -15.16 5.12
CA THR A 41 -9.49 -15.41 3.93
C THR A 41 -10.35 -15.18 2.69
N TRP A 42 -10.16 -14.03 2.05
CA TRP A 42 -10.81 -13.65 0.78
C TRP A 42 -10.19 -14.40 -0.41
N ASN A 43 -10.14 -15.73 -0.33
CA ASN A 43 -9.54 -16.58 -1.38
C ASN A 43 -10.57 -17.11 -2.38
N ASN A 44 -11.85 -16.71 -2.27
CA ASN A 44 -12.85 -17.08 -3.26
C ASN A 44 -12.85 -16.03 -4.41
N PRO A 45 -12.40 -16.40 -5.63
CA PRO A 45 -12.32 -15.48 -6.75
C PRO A 45 -13.70 -14.97 -7.20
N GLU A 46 -14.78 -15.73 -6.98
CA GLU A 46 -16.14 -15.28 -7.32
C GLU A 46 -16.58 -14.13 -6.42
N VAL A 47 -16.26 -14.20 -5.13
CA VAL A 47 -16.64 -13.14 -4.17
C VAL A 47 -15.81 -11.88 -4.43
N LEU A 48 -14.52 -12.03 -4.78
CA LEU A 48 -13.70 -10.91 -5.23
C LEU A 48 -14.25 -10.27 -6.51
N LYS A 49 -14.73 -11.09 -7.46
CA LYS A 49 -15.30 -10.61 -8.72
C LYS A 49 -16.61 -9.82 -8.51
N VAL A 50 -17.49 -10.30 -7.63
CA VAL A 50 -18.73 -9.58 -7.28
C VAL A 50 -18.41 -8.25 -6.60
N MET A 51 -17.49 -8.23 -5.63
CA MET A 51 -17.06 -6.98 -4.99
C MET A 51 -16.38 -6.02 -5.96
N SER A 52 -15.63 -6.52 -6.94
CA SER A 52 -15.00 -5.69 -7.97
C SER A 52 -16.01 -5.02 -8.91
N LEU A 53 -17.19 -5.61 -9.07
CA LEU A 53 -18.25 -5.10 -9.94
C LEU A 53 -19.03 -3.96 -9.27
N ASP A 54 -19.18 -4.03 -7.96
CA ASP A 54 -19.77 -2.98 -7.12
C ASP A 54 -18.77 -1.89 -6.69
N MET A 55 -17.47 -2.10 -6.89
CA MET A 55 -16.48 -1.05 -6.76
C MET A 55 -16.57 -0.12 -7.98
N LEU A 56 -17.36 0.95 -7.84
CA LEU A 56 -17.25 2.11 -8.73
C LEU A 56 -15.78 2.51 -8.82
N ILE A 57 -15.25 2.51 -10.05
CA ILE A 57 -13.94 3.08 -10.35
C ILE A 57 -14.04 4.56 -9.97
N VAL A 58 -13.58 4.90 -8.78
CA VAL A 58 -13.41 6.29 -8.37
C VAL A 58 -12.34 6.85 -9.29
N GLU A 59 -12.77 7.60 -10.31
CA GLU A 59 -11.86 8.42 -11.09
C GLU A 59 -11.31 9.47 -10.14
N PHE A 60 -10.08 9.26 -9.69
CA PHE A 60 -9.39 10.21 -8.83
C PHE A 60 -9.24 11.53 -9.59
N PRO A 61 -9.81 12.64 -9.09
CA PRO A 61 -9.62 13.92 -9.74
C PRO A 61 -8.17 14.37 -9.53
N ALA A 62 -7.50 14.60 -10.65
CA ALA A 62 -6.16 15.18 -10.79
C ALA A 62 -4.96 14.35 -10.27
N LYS A 63 -3.90 14.36 -11.08
CA LYS A 63 -2.59 13.82 -10.75
C LYS A 63 -1.97 14.66 -9.62
N ILE A 64 -2.17 14.23 -8.38
CA ILE A 64 -1.49 14.78 -7.21
C ILE A 64 0.02 14.52 -7.40
N PRO A 65 0.89 15.53 -7.36
CA PRO A 65 2.33 15.29 -7.41
C PRO A 65 2.72 14.48 -6.18
N GLU A 66 3.34 13.33 -6.41
CA GLU A 66 3.87 12.50 -5.31
C GLU A 66 4.87 13.33 -4.50
N PRO A 67 4.74 13.35 -3.16
CA PRO A 67 5.73 14.01 -2.33
C PRO A 67 7.10 13.31 -2.53
N PRO A 68 8.21 14.07 -2.50
CA PRO A 68 9.53 13.49 -2.65
C PRO A 68 9.76 12.42 -1.58
N LEU A 69 10.17 11.23 -2.02
CA LEU A 69 10.48 10.14 -1.09
C LEU A 69 11.59 10.56 -0.14
N PRO A 70 11.45 10.28 1.17
CA PRO A 70 12.52 10.57 2.12
C PRO A 70 13.77 9.79 1.74
N ILE A 71 14.87 10.52 1.48
CA ILE A 71 16.19 9.93 1.27
C ILE A 71 16.67 9.42 2.63
N HIS A 72 16.33 8.17 2.94
CA HIS A 72 16.82 7.52 4.16
C HIS A 72 18.29 7.16 3.98
N LYS A 73 19.15 7.73 4.84
CA LYS A 73 20.53 7.24 4.96
C LYS A 73 20.47 5.78 5.44
N PRO A 74 21.24 4.87 4.84
CA PRO A 74 21.28 3.49 5.30
C PRO A 74 21.70 3.47 6.76
N GLY A 75 20.78 3.03 7.63
CA GLY A 75 21.06 2.83 9.05
C GLY A 75 22.03 1.66 9.24
N LYS A 76 22.55 1.49 10.46
CA LYS A 76 23.45 0.38 10.82
C LYS A 76 22.87 -1.01 10.48
N SER A 77 21.54 -1.13 10.43
CA SER A 77 20.82 -2.34 10.02
C SER A 77 20.93 -2.66 8.53
N ALA A 78 21.24 -1.70 7.67
CA ALA A 78 21.39 -1.92 6.22
C ALA A 78 22.62 -2.80 5.92
N THR A 79 23.71 -2.64 6.67
CA THR A 79 24.91 -3.48 6.56
C THR A 79 24.62 -4.92 6.98
N LEU A 80 23.88 -5.12 8.08
CA LEU A 80 23.48 -6.46 8.54
C LEU A 80 22.53 -7.14 7.55
N HIS A 81 21.54 -6.42 7.03
CA HIS A 81 20.64 -6.94 6.00
C HIS A 81 21.41 -7.35 4.74
N SER A 82 22.35 -6.53 4.28
CA SER A 82 23.20 -6.86 3.12
C SER A 82 24.08 -8.09 3.37
N ALA A 83 24.66 -8.23 4.56
CA ALA A 83 25.43 -9.43 4.93
C ALA A 83 24.56 -10.68 4.95
N HIS A 84 23.36 -10.62 5.53
CA HIS A 84 22.42 -11.75 5.55
C HIS A 84 21.99 -12.16 4.14
N MET A 85 21.69 -11.20 3.27
CA MET A 85 21.30 -11.50 1.88
C MET A 85 22.44 -12.19 1.11
N LYS A 86 23.69 -11.77 1.32
CA LYS A 86 24.86 -12.43 0.70
C LYS A 86 25.04 -13.87 1.16
N VAL A 87 24.83 -14.15 2.45
CA VAL A 87 24.89 -15.51 2.99
C VAL A 87 23.75 -16.36 2.45
N ALA A 88 22.52 -15.83 2.42
CA ALA A 88 21.37 -16.52 1.86
C ALA A 88 21.57 -16.85 0.37
N SER A 89 22.10 -15.91 -0.41
CA SER A 89 22.39 -16.16 -1.83
C SER A 89 23.46 -17.22 -2.03
N ALA A 90 24.52 -17.22 -1.21
CA ALA A 90 25.58 -18.23 -1.31
C ALA A 90 25.07 -19.64 -0.96
N LEU A 91 24.23 -19.76 0.08
CA LEU A 91 23.60 -21.03 0.44
C LEU A 91 22.66 -21.53 -0.66
N TRP A 92 21.91 -20.64 -1.30
CA TRP A 92 21.05 -20.99 -2.42
C TRP A 92 21.84 -21.51 -3.62
N SER A 93 22.93 -20.81 -3.98
CA SER A 93 23.81 -21.25 -5.08
C SER A 93 24.46 -22.60 -4.79
N GLN A 94 24.84 -22.87 -3.53
CA GLN A 94 25.39 -24.17 -3.16
C GLN A 94 24.36 -25.28 -3.28
N LEU A 95 23.14 -25.05 -2.76
CA LEU A 95 22.06 -26.03 -2.85
C LEU A 95 21.69 -26.35 -4.31
N GLU A 96 21.66 -25.34 -5.17
CA GLU A 96 21.41 -25.50 -6.60
C GLU A 96 22.51 -26.32 -7.28
N ALA A 97 23.79 -26.06 -6.96
CA ALA A 97 24.91 -26.84 -7.48
C ALA A 97 24.86 -28.31 -7.02
N ASP A 98 24.59 -28.55 -5.75
CA ASP A 98 24.48 -29.91 -5.18
C ASP A 98 23.32 -30.69 -5.81
N TRP A 99 22.19 -30.02 -6.05
CA TRP A 99 21.04 -30.62 -6.74
C TRP A 99 21.36 -31.00 -8.18
N LEU A 100 22.02 -30.10 -8.93
CA LEU A 100 22.43 -30.37 -10.31
C LEU A 100 23.43 -31.53 -10.39
N ALA A 101 24.42 -31.58 -9.50
CA ALA A 101 25.38 -32.67 -9.45
C ALA A 101 24.70 -34.03 -9.15
N THR A 102 23.68 -34.02 -8.30
CA THR A 102 22.90 -35.23 -7.98
C THR A 102 22.10 -35.71 -9.20
N LEU A 103 21.51 -34.78 -9.96
CA LEU A 103 20.81 -35.11 -11.21
C LEU A 103 21.73 -35.68 -12.28
N GLU A 104 22.91 -35.08 -12.47
CA GLU A 104 23.92 -35.55 -13.43
C GLU A 104 24.40 -36.96 -13.09
N ALA A 105 24.71 -37.22 -11.81
CA ALA A 105 25.09 -38.55 -11.34
C ALA A 105 23.97 -39.59 -11.54
N GLN A 106 22.70 -39.19 -11.37
CA GLN A 106 21.57 -40.06 -11.63
C GLN A 106 21.42 -40.39 -13.12
N GLU A 107 21.66 -39.41 -14.00
CA GLU A 107 21.60 -39.60 -15.45
C GLU A 107 22.73 -40.52 -15.95
N GLU A 108 23.95 -40.35 -15.44
CA GLU A 108 25.09 -41.24 -15.75
C GLU A 108 24.82 -42.68 -15.31
N GLN A 109 24.27 -42.88 -14.10
CA GLN A 109 23.83 -44.20 -13.64
C GLN A 109 22.76 -44.80 -14.56
N LEU A 110 21.83 -44.00 -15.08
CA LEU A 110 20.80 -44.49 -15.99
C LEU A 110 21.36 -44.86 -17.37
N ALA A 111 22.40 -44.16 -17.83
CA ALA A 111 23.08 -44.43 -19.09
C ALA A 111 23.89 -45.73 -19.06
N ASP A 112 24.49 -46.07 -17.92
CA ASP A 112 25.30 -47.29 -17.73
C ASP A 112 24.43 -48.57 -17.64
N TRP A 113 23.13 -48.42 -17.39
CA TRP A 113 22.16 -49.51 -17.32
C TRP A 113 21.51 -49.87 -18.67
N LYS A 114 21.86 -49.17 -19.76
CA LYS A 114 21.30 -49.36 -21.11
C LYS A 114 22.25 -50.08 -22.06
#